data_AF-A0A7M1Q6C1-F1
#
_entry.id   AF-A0A7M1Q6C1-F1
#
_cell.length_a   1.000
_cell.length_b   1.000
_cell.length_c   1.000
_cell.angle_alpha   90.00
_cell.angle_beta   90.00
_cell.angle_gamma   90.00
#
_symmetry.space_group_name_H-M   'P 1'
#
loop_
_entity.id
_entity.type
_entity.pdbx_description
1 polymer ?
#
loop_
_entity_poly.entity_id
_entity_poly.type
_entity_poly.pdbx_seq_one_letter_code
_entity_poly.pdbx_strand_id
1 'polypeptide(L)'
;MKKINAFQLKVVALIVMLMDHLYFAFPNIFPQWFHPLSRFVAPLFAFLMVEGLFHTRNKLKYNIRLFTWAVFMHVGNIIINNAFVSKGVSVHNNIFMTLALGLTILNLFELSKKSQGNKKWVYSVLAIVLIPLGIFVEGGISIIPFILITYFFRQNKKKALIGYVLLFALLFVMHYTPCETLKMTIDVLMFNCDFLFITVIPFILLYNGERGVKNKFSKYLFYVFYPLHLWGLALLKFVLK
;
A
#
# COMPACT_ATOMS: atom_id res chain seq x y z
N MET A 1 -7.62 -1.63 25.59
CA MET A 1 -8.93 -1.27 24.96
C MET A 1 -8.68 -0.86 23.52
N LYS A 2 -9.36 -1.48 22.55
CA LYS A 2 -9.33 -1.03 21.16
C LYS A 2 -10.22 0.21 21.02
N LYS A 3 -9.74 1.28 20.38
CA LYS A 3 -10.39 2.62 20.44
C LYS A 3 -10.76 3.21 19.08
N ILE A 4 -10.14 2.75 17.99
CA ILE A 4 -10.19 3.45 16.70
C ILE A 4 -10.81 2.56 15.63
N ASN A 5 -11.75 3.09 14.85
CA ASN A 5 -12.38 2.38 13.73
C ASN A 5 -11.63 2.56 12.40
N ALA A 6 -12.00 1.76 11.39
CA ALA A 6 -11.31 1.77 10.09
C ALA A 6 -11.39 3.13 9.38
N PHE A 7 -12.47 3.89 9.55
CA PHE A 7 -12.60 5.21 8.93
C PHE A 7 -11.61 6.21 9.54
N GLN A 8 -11.51 6.26 10.86
CA GLN A 8 -10.56 7.13 11.56
C GLN A 8 -9.11 6.79 11.19
N LEU A 9 -8.76 5.50 11.15
CA LEU A 9 -7.44 5.05 10.70
C LEU A 9 -7.12 5.50 9.28
N LYS A 10 -8.09 5.42 8.37
CA LYS A 10 -7.92 5.92 7.00
C LYS A 10 -7.70 7.42 6.96
N VAL A 11 -8.43 8.21 7.74
CA VAL A 11 -8.25 9.67 7.76
C VAL A 11 -6.83 10.03 8.21
N VAL A 12 -6.32 9.40 9.27
CA VAL A 12 -4.93 9.58 9.71
C VAL A 12 -3.96 9.20 8.59
N ALA A 13 -4.18 8.05 7.95
CA ALA A 13 -3.34 7.58 6.85
C ALA A 13 -3.33 8.55 5.66
N LEU A 14 -4.47 9.16 5.31
CA LEU A 14 -4.58 10.12 4.22
C LEU A 14 -3.80 11.41 4.49
N ILE A 15 -3.83 11.90 5.74
CA ILE A 15 -3.07 13.10 6.13
C ILE A 15 -1.56 12.81 6.02
N VAL A 16 -1.11 11.70 6.59
CA VAL A 16 0.32 11.34 6.55
C VAL A 16 0.79 10.98 5.13
N MET A 17 -0.08 10.39 4.31
CA MET A 17 0.19 10.16 2.88
C MET A 17 0.43 11.47 2.13
N LEU A 18 -0.36 12.50 2.41
CA LEU A 18 -0.18 13.81 1.79
C LEU A 18 1.17 14.42 2.19
N MET A 19 1.58 14.27 3.46
CA MET A 19 2.89 14.73 3.92
C MET A 19 4.02 14.06 3.12
N ASP A 20 3.96 12.74 2.91
CA ASP A 20 4.95 12.02 2.09
C ASP A 20 5.11 12.62 0.69
N HIS A 21 4.00 12.82 0.00
CA HIS A 21 4.02 13.33 -1.37
C HIS A 21 4.36 14.83 -1.43
N LEU A 22 4.07 15.61 -0.38
CA LEU A 22 4.55 16.99 -0.26
C LEU A 22 6.09 17.04 -0.25
N TYR A 23 6.75 16.13 0.48
CA TYR A 23 8.21 16.01 0.46
C TYR A 23 8.75 15.72 -0.95
N PHE A 24 8.22 14.73 -1.66
CA PHE A 24 8.69 14.42 -3.02
C PHE A 24 8.34 15.50 -4.05
N ALA A 25 7.23 16.21 -3.86
CA ALA A 25 6.84 17.31 -4.73
C ALA A 25 7.75 18.53 -4.53
N PHE A 26 8.06 18.88 -3.27
CA PHE A 26 8.80 20.09 -2.88
C PHE A 26 9.86 19.79 -1.79
N PRO A 27 10.96 19.10 -2.15
CA PRO A 27 11.95 18.62 -1.17
C PRO A 27 12.72 19.73 -0.45
N ASN A 28 12.75 20.95 -1.00
CA ASN A 28 13.38 22.11 -0.36
C ASN A 28 12.50 22.79 0.68
N ILE A 29 11.20 22.47 0.72
CA ILE A 29 10.21 23.09 1.61
C ILE A 29 9.85 22.14 2.76
N PHE A 30 9.67 20.86 2.44
CA PHE A 30 9.23 19.86 3.42
C PHE A 30 10.40 18.96 3.84
N PRO A 31 10.39 18.49 5.10
CA PRO A 31 11.53 17.75 5.63
C PRO A 31 11.52 16.27 5.20
N GLN A 32 12.71 15.71 5.03
CA GLN A 32 12.91 14.32 4.60
C GLN A 32 12.26 13.28 5.52
N TRP A 33 12.13 13.55 6.82
CA TRP A 33 11.52 12.61 7.77
C TRP A 33 10.02 12.36 7.53
N PHE A 34 9.35 13.16 6.69
CA PHE A 34 8.00 12.85 6.21
C PHE A 34 7.94 11.49 5.51
N HIS A 35 9.02 11.09 4.83
CA HIS A 35 9.08 9.82 4.13
C HIS A 35 9.04 8.59 5.03
N PRO A 36 9.97 8.43 5.99
CA PRO A 36 9.92 7.34 6.96
C PRO A 36 8.67 7.37 7.84
N LEU A 37 8.14 8.56 8.17
CA LEU A 37 6.89 8.68 8.95
C LEU A 37 5.70 8.02 8.24
N SER A 38 5.64 8.09 6.91
CA SER A 38 4.49 7.62 6.13
C SER A 38 4.51 6.13 5.82
N ARG A 39 5.57 5.40 6.16
CA ARG A 39 5.74 3.99 5.75
C ARG A 39 4.66 3.04 6.27
N PHE A 40 3.94 3.41 7.33
CA PHE A 40 2.77 2.63 7.80
C PHE A 40 1.53 2.77 6.91
N VAL A 41 1.45 3.76 6.02
CA VAL A 41 0.23 4.12 5.29
C VAL A 41 -0.19 3.00 4.33
N ALA A 42 0.70 2.59 3.44
CA ALA A 42 0.43 1.51 2.48
C ALA A 42 0.08 0.17 3.17
N PRO A 43 0.84 -0.34 4.16
CA PRO A 43 0.47 -1.57 4.86
C PRO A 43 -0.83 -1.41 5.68
N LEU A 44 -1.19 -0.22 6.16
CA LEU A 44 -2.48 0.00 6.81
C LEU A 44 -3.64 -0.19 5.81
N PHE A 45 -3.54 0.36 4.61
CA PHE A 45 -4.54 0.12 3.55
C PHE A 45 -4.57 -1.34 3.12
N ALA A 46 -3.42 -2.01 3.03
CA ALA A 46 -3.33 -3.43 2.76
C ALA A 46 -4.01 -4.28 3.84
N PHE A 47 -3.76 -3.98 5.12
CA PHE A 47 -4.40 -4.63 6.26
C PHE A 47 -5.92 -4.46 6.22
N LEU A 48 -6.41 -3.23 6.04
CA LEU A 48 -7.84 -2.94 5.93
C LEU A 48 -8.46 -3.59 4.68
N MET A 49 -7.68 -3.76 3.61
CA MET A 49 -8.10 -4.47 2.41
C MET A 49 -8.33 -5.95 2.71
N VAL A 50 -7.39 -6.60 3.40
CA VAL A 50 -7.49 -8.00 3.85
C VAL A 50 -8.65 -8.18 4.82
N GLU A 51 -8.83 -7.28 5.79
CA GLU A 51 -10.02 -7.33 6.66
C GLU A 51 -11.32 -7.19 5.85
N GLY A 52 -11.34 -6.33 4.84
CA GLY A 52 -12.49 -6.18 3.93
C GLY A 52 -12.83 -7.44 3.14
N LEU A 53 -11.85 -8.30 2.82
CA LEU A 53 -12.06 -9.57 2.12
C LEU A 53 -12.97 -10.52 2.92
N PHE A 54 -12.88 -10.52 4.25
CA PHE A 54 -13.67 -11.39 5.12
C PHE A 54 -15.09 -10.85 5.40
N HIS A 55 -15.33 -9.57 5.09
CA HIS A 55 -16.63 -8.92 5.32
C HIS A 55 -17.40 -8.64 4.02
N THR A 56 -16.77 -8.81 2.85
CA THR A 56 -17.45 -8.57 1.57
C THR A 56 -18.34 -9.75 1.17
N ARG A 57 -19.54 -9.44 0.67
CA ARG A 57 -20.44 -10.44 0.07
C ARG A 57 -19.95 -10.92 -1.30
N ASN A 58 -19.24 -10.06 -2.04
CA ASN A 58 -18.78 -10.38 -3.39
C ASN A 58 -17.32 -9.95 -3.56
N LYS A 59 -16.43 -10.95 -3.58
CA LYS A 59 -14.97 -10.78 -3.67
C LYS A 59 -14.53 -10.34 -5.08
N LEU A 60 -15.20 -10.83 -6.13
CA LEU A 60 -14.92 -10.44 -7.51
C LEU A 60 -15.22 -8.95 -7.74
N LYS A 61 -16.40 -8.47 -7.33
CA LYS A 61 -16.76 -7.04 -7.42
C LYS A 61 -15.83 -6.16 -6.57
N TYR A 62 -15.28 -6.69 -5.48
CA TYR A 62 -14.28 -5.98 -4.70
C TYR A 62 -12.97 -5.83 -5.50
N ASN A 63 -12.51 -6.90 -6.11
CA ASN A 63 -11.29 -6.90 -6.93
C ASN A 63 -11.41 -6.03 -8.18
N ILE A 64 -12.52 -6.17 -8.92
CA ILE A 64 -12.82 -5.32 -10.10
C ILE A 64 -12.77 -3.85 -9.71
N ARG A 65 -13.35 -3.46 -8.57
CA ARG A 65 -13.29 -2.06 -8.12
C ARG A 65 -11.85 -1.58 -7.96
N LEU A 66 -10.94 -2.37 -7.37
CA LEU A 66 -9.54 -1.98 -7.25
C LEU A 66 -8.87 -1.85 -8.62
N PHE A 67 -9.10 -2.81 -9.53
CA PHE A 67 -8.58 -2.71 -10.91
C PHE A 67 -9.12 -1.49 -11.67
N THR A 68 -10.41 -1.15 -11.52
CA THR A 68 -10.97 0.05 -12.15
C THR A 68 -10.23 1.31 -11.70
N TRP A 69 -9.95 1.44 -10.41
CA TRP A 69 -9.18 2.58 -9.89
C TRP A 69 -7.70 2.53 -10.26
N ALA A 70 -7.11 1.33 -10.39
CA ALA A 70 -5.75 1.17 -10.90
C ALA A 70 -5.61 1.61 -12.36
N VAL A 71 -6.57 1.22 -13.22
CA VAL A 71 -6.61 1.66 -14.62
C VAL A 71 -6.87 3.15 -14.72
N PHE A 72 -7.84 3.68 -13.95
CA PHE A 72 -8.12 5.12 -13.89
C PHE A 72 -6.87 5.93 -13.50
N MET A 73 -6.16 5.48 -12.46
CA MET A 73 -4.91 6.12 -12.03
C MET A 73 -3.84 6.04 -13.12
N HIS A 74 -3.67 4.88 -13.76
CA HIS A 74 -2.67 4.71 -14.81
C HIS A 74 -2.94 5.60 -16.03
N VAL A 75 -4.19 5.67 -16.49
CA VAL A 75 -4.59 6.55 -17.60
C VAL A 75 -4.37 8.01 -17.23
N GLY A 76 -4.78 8.45 -16.04
CA GLY A 76 -4.54 9.82 -15.61
C GLY A 76 -3.05 10.16 -15.46
N ASN A 77 -2.22 9.21 -14.99
CA ASN A 77 -0.77 9.39 -14.97
C ASN A 77 -0.19 9.57 -16.38
N ILE A 78 -0.64 8.81 -17.38
CA ILE A 78 -0.22 9.00 -18.78
C ILE A 78 -0.57 10.42 -19.26
N ILE A 79 -1.80 10.88 -19.00
CA ILE A 79 -2.26 12.22 -19.40
C ILE A 79 -1.40 13.31 -18.75
N ILE A 80 -1.22 13.24 -17.43
CA ILE A 80 -0.43 14.21 -16.66
C ILE A 80 1.03 14.22 -17.10
N ASN A 81 1.65 13.04 -17.29
CA ASN A 81 3.05 12.94 -17.69
C ASN A 81 3.27 13.50 -19.09
N ASN A 82 2.36 13.25 -20.02
CA ASN A 82 2.44 13.81 -21.37
C ASN A 82 2.21 15.34 -21.36
N ALA A 83 1.26 15.82 -20.57
CA ALA A 83 0.95 17.25 -20.48
C ALA A 83 2.07 18.06 -19.81
N PHE A 84 2.74 17.51 -18.80
CA PHE A 84 3.73 18.23 -17.99
C PHE A 84 5.19 17.85 -18.30
N VAL A 85 5.41 17.07 -19.37
CA VAL A 85 6.74 16.63 -19.81
C VAL A 85 7.71 17.79 -20.00
N SER A 86 7.21 18.94 -20.48
CA SER A 86 7.99 20.14 -20.77
C SER A 86 8.72 20.71 -19.55
N LYS A 87 8.21 20.48 -18.34
CA LYS A 87 8.85 20.90 -17.08
C LYS A 87 9.41 19.74 -16.27
N GLY A 88 9.55 18.55 -16.88
CA GLY A 88 10.08 17.36 -16.23
C GLY A 88 9.31 16.99 -14.95
N VAL A 89 7.98 17.14 -14.98
CA VAL A 89 7.09 16.69 -13.89
C VAL A 89 6.52 15.34 -14.29
N SER A 90 6.70 14.33 -13.45
CA SER A 90 6.15 13.00 -13.68
C SER A 90 5.53 12.40 -12.42
N VAL A 91 4.52 11.55 -12.63
CA VAL A 91 3.80 10.78 -11.63
C VAL A 91 3.71 9.34 -12.12
N HIS A 92 4.20 8.39 -11.32
CA HIS A 92 4.20 6.97 -11.65
C HIS A 92 3.46 6.10 -10.63
N ASN A 93 3.05 6.68 -9.49
CA ASN A 93 2.41 5.98 -8.38
C ASN A 93 1.08 5.34 -8.79
N ASN A 94 0.86 4.10 -8.36
CA ASN A 94 -0.38 3.35 -8.52
C ASN A 94 -0.55 2.23 -7.47
N ILE A 95 -0.72 2.60 -6.19
CA ILE A 95 -0.94 1.64 -5.10
C ILE A 95 -2.19 0.76 -5.30
N PHE A 96 -3.18 1.22 -6.07
CA PHE A 96 -4.36 0.42 -6.40
C PHE A 96 -3.99 -0.84 -7.17
N MET A 97 -3.00 -0.79 -8.05
CA MET A 97 -2.52 -1.96 -8.79
C MET A 97 -1.94 -3.01 -7.82
N THR A 98 -1.13 -2.57 -6.86
CA THR A 98 -0.57 -3.45 -5.80
C THR A 98 -1.67 -4.09 -4.96
N LEU A 99 -2.66 -3.31 -4.53
CA LEU A 99 -3.80 -3.83 -3.75
C LEU A 99 -4.69 -4.77 -4.57
N ALA A 100 -4.90 -4.49 -5.86
CA ALA A 100 -5.66 -5.36 -6.77
C ALA A 100 -4.93 -6.69 -7.01
N LEU A 101 -3.62 -6.65 -7.24
CA LEU A 101 -2.80 -7.85 -7.38
C LEU A 101 -2.84 -8.68 -6.08
N GLY A 102 -2.59 -8.05 -4.93
CA GLY A 102 -2.66 -8.71 -3.63
C GLY A 102 -4.02 -9.37 -3.36
N LEU A 103 -5.13 -8.65 -3.62
CA LEU A 103 -6.47 -9.20 -3.46
C LEU A 103 -6.77 -10.34 -4.44
N THR A 104 -6.22 -10.28 -5.66
CA THR A 104 -6.32 -11.37 -6.65
C THR A 104 -5.64 -12.63 -6.13
N ILE A 105 -4.41 -12.51 -5.63
CA ILE A 105 -3.66 -13.62 -5.02
C ILE A 105 -4.47 -14.24 -3.87
N LEU A 106 -5.02 -13.42 -2.97
CA LEU A 106 -5.84 -13.93 -1.87
C LEU A 106 -7.14 -14.61 -2.34
N ASN A 107 -7.79 -14.07 -3.37
CA ASN A 107 -8.99 -14.68 -3.95
C ASN A 107 -8.68 -16.05 -4.57
N LEU A 108 -7.53 -16.21 -5.22
CA LEU A 108 -7.09 -17.50 -5.75
C LEU A 108 -6.84 -18.52 -4.63
N PHE A 109 -6.19 -18.12 -3.53
CA PHE A 109 -6.06 -18.98 -2.35
C PHE A 109 -7.42 -19.36 -1.74
N GLU A 110 -8.36 -18.42 -1.68
CA GLU A 110 -9.72 -18.69 -1.20
C GLU A 110 -10.49 -19.66 -2.12
N LEU A 111 -10.30 -19.57 -3.44
CA LEU A 111 -10.87 -20.50 -4.41
C LEU A 111 -10.20 -21.89 -4.31
N SER A 112 -8.88 -21.92 -4.13
CA SER A 112 -8.13 -23.15 -3.89
C SER A 112 -8.64 -23.89 -2.66
N LYS A 113 -8.82 -23.20 -1.52
CA LYS A 113 -9.37 -23.79 -0.28
C LYS A 113 -10.77 -24.40 -0.45
N LYS A 114 -11.57 -23.89 -1.38
CA LYS A 114 -12.93 -24.38 -1.66
C LYS A 114 -13.00 -25.44 -2.75
N SER A 115 -11.91 -25.68 -3.47
CA SER A 115 -11.86 -26.58 -4.62
C SER A 115 -11.26 -27.93 -4.24
N GLN A 116 -11.55 -28.96 -5.03
CA GLN A 116 -11.00 -30.30 -4.89
C GLN A 116 -10.28 -30.74 -6.18
N GLY A 117 -9.43 -31.76 -6.09
CA GLY A 117 -8.69 -32.32 -7.23
C GLY A 117 -7.82 -31.30 -7.97
N ASN A 118 -7.77 -31.38 -9.30
CA ASN A 118 -6.91 -30.54 -10.14
C ASN A 118 -7.18 -29.05 -9.99
N LYS A 119 -8.44 -28.64 -9.76
CA LYS A 119 -8.81 -27.22 -9.60
C LYS A 119 -8.10 -26.57 -8.41
N LYS A 120 -7.96 -27.29 -7.30
CA LYS A 120 -7.22 -26.82 -6.12
C LYS A 120 -5.77 -26.49 -6.47
N TRP A 121 -5.10 -27.40 -7.18
CA TRP A 121 -3.72 -27.21 -7.62
C TRP A 121 -3.57 -26.05 -8.58
N VAL A 122 -4.44 -25.95 -9.59
CA VAL A 122 -4.43 -24.83 -10.56
C VAL A 122 -4.52 -23.48 -9.84
N TYR A 123 -5.48 -23.30 -8.93
CA TYR A 123 -5.62 -22.03 -8.22
C TYR A 123 -4.43 -21.71 -7.29
N SER A 124 -3.85 -22.72 -6.63
CA SER A 124 -2.65 -22.52 -5.81
C SER A 124 -1.44 -22.12 -6.64
N VAL A 125 -1.20 -22.80 -7.77
CA VAL A 125 -0.09 -22.49 -8.68
C VAL A 125 -0.24 -21.09 -9.26
N LEU A 126 -1.45 -20.73 -9.73
CA LEU A 126 -1.72 -19.38 -10.22
C LEU A 126 -1.48 -18.32 -9.14
N ALA A 127 -1.90 -18.56 -7.89
CA ALA A 127 -1.65 -17.62 -6.80
C ALA A 127 -0.15 -17.40 -6.56
N ILE A 128 0.64 -18.47 -6.58
CA ILE A 128 2.10 -18.43 -6.36
C ILE A 128 2.81 -17.72 -7.51
N VAL A 129 2.44 -18.02 -8.76
CA VAL A 129 3.04 -17.41 -9.97
C VAL A 129 2.78 -15.90 -10.05
N LEU A 130 1.69 -15.40 -9.44
CA LEU A 130 1.42 -13.96 -9.41
C LEU A 130 2.21 -13.20 -8.34
N ILE A 131 2.81 -13.87 -7.33
CA ILE A 131 3.56 -13.19 -6.26
C ILE A 131 4.76 -12.40 -6.80
N PRO A 132 5.63 -12.96 -7.68
CA PRO A 132 6.76 -12.21 -8.25
C PRO A 132 6.36 -10.97 -9.05
N LEU A 133 5.13 -10.88 -9.55
CA LEU A 133 4.64 -9.68 -10.22
C LEU A 133 4.57 -8.46 -9.28
N GLY A 134 4.67 -8.69 -7.96
CA GLY A 134 4.86 -7.65 -6.95
C GLY A 134 6.07 -6.75 -7.21
N ILE A 135 7.10 -7.22 -7.92
CA ILE A 135 8.29 -6.41 -8.24
C ILE A 135 7.95 -5.24 -9.19
N PHE A 136 6.92 -5.40 -10.03
CA PHE A 136 6.54 -4.40 -11.04
C PHE A 136 5.50 -3.38 -10.57
N VAL A 137 5.05 -3.46 -9.32
CA VAL A 137 4.00 -2.59 -8.76
C VAL A 137 4.51 -1.80 -7.57
N GLU A 138 3.94 -0.62 -7.34
CA GLU A 138 4.38 0.30 -6.29
C GLU A 138 4.38 -0.37 -4.90
N GLY A 139 5.56 -0.41 -4.28
CA GLY A 139 5.78 -1.02 -2.96
C GLY A 139 5.49 -2.52 -2.91
N GLY A 140 5.36 -3.22 -4.04
CA GLY A 140 4.91 -4.61 -4.01
C GLY A 140 5.87 -5.58 -3.31
N ILE A 141 7.18 -5.29 -3.29
CA ILE A 141 8.19 -6.06 -2.54
C ILE A 141 7.88 -6.10 -1.04
N SER A 142 7.38 -5.01 -0.45
CA SER A 142 7.01 -4.95 0.97
C SER A 142 5.54 -5.31 1.18
N ILE A 143 4.64 -4.79 0.34
CA ILE A 143 3.19 -4.88 0.54
C ILE A 143 2.62 -6.26 0.19
N ILE A 144 3.10 -6.94 -0.86
CA ILE A 144 2.57 -8.28 -1.20
C ILE A 144 2.90 -9.30 -0.10
N PRO A 145 4.14 -9.42 0.40
CA PRO A 145 4.43 -10.29 1.55
C PRO A 145 3.64 -9.88 2.81
N PHE A 146 3.50 -8.59 3.09
CA PHE A 146 2.69 -8.11 4.20
C PHE A 146 1.22 -8.57 4.11
N ILE A 147 0.60 -8.49 2.91
CA ILE A 147 -0.76 -8.98 2.65
C ILE A 147 -0.86 -10.49 2.94
N LEU A 148 0.11 -11.28 2.47
CA LEU A 148 0.14 -12.72 2.66
C LEU A 148 0.28 -13.09 4.14
N ILE A 149 1.22 -12.46 4.86
CA ILE A 149 1.40 -12.64 6.31
C ILE A 149 0.10 -12.31 7.06
N THR A 150 -0.49 -11.15 6.74
CA THR A 150 -1.76 -10.69 7.34
C THR A 150 -2.87 -11.72 7.13
N TYR A 151 -3.01 -12.24 5.91
CA TYR A 151 -4.06 -13.18 5.55
C TYR A 151 -3.87 -14.56 6.19
N PHE A 152 -2.69 -15.17 6.03
CA PHE A 152 -2.45 -16.54 6.50
C PHE A 152 -2.36 -16.63 8.01
N PHE A 153 -1.84 -15.61 8.68
CA PHE A 153 -1.68 -15.60 10.15
C PHE A 153 -2.74 -14.75 10.86
N ARG A 154 -3.81 -14.36 10.17
CA ARG A 154 -4.90 -13.54 10.73
C ARG A 154 -5.42 -14.03 12.09
N GLN A 155 -5.57 -15.34 12.25
CA GLN A 155 -6.11 -15.96 13.47
C GLN A 155 -5.06 -16.09 14.60
N ASN A 156 -3.77 -15.97 14.29
CA ASN A 156 -2.68 -16.12 15.24
C ASN A 156 -1.79 -14.89 15.23
N LYS A 157 -2.12 -13.92 16.11
CA LYS A 157 -1.40 -12.63 16.23
C LYS A 157 0.10 -12.80 16.47
N LYS A 158 0.53 -13.82 17.21
CA LYS A 158 1.94 -14.10 17.46
C LYS A 158 2.66 -14.46 16.16
N LYS A 159 2.08 -15.37 15.36
CA LYS A 159 2.65 -15.75 14.05
C LYS A 159 2.66 -14.58 13.06
N ALA A 160 1.60 -13.76 13.05
CA ALA A 160 1.56 -12.56 12.21
C ALA A 160 2.68 -11.57 12.59
N LEU A 161 2.87 -11.32 13.89
CA LEU A 161 3.93 -10.46 14.40
C LEU A 161 5.32 -10.99 14.04
N ILE A 162 5.58 -12.28 14.25
CA ILE A 162 6.83 -12.93 13.84
C ILE A 162 7.05 -12.74 12.33
N GLY A 163 6.03 -12.96 11.51
CA GLY A 163 6.11 -12.73 10.07
C GLY A 163 6.47 -11.29 9.71
N TYR A 164 5.86 -10.30 10.38
CA TYR A 164 6.21 -8.90 10.16
C TYR A 164 7.64 -8.57 10.60
N VAL A 165 8.11 -9.12 11.71
CA VAL A 165 9.50 -8.91 12.18
C VAL A 165 10.51 -9.55 11.22
N LEU A 166 10.22 -10.75 10.70
CA LEU A 166 11.05 -11.41 9.71
C LEU A 166 11.10 -10.62 8.40
N LEU A 167 9.95 -10.13 7.92
CA LEU A 167 9.90 -9.28 6.73
C LEU A 167 10.64 -7.95 6.95
N PHE A 168 10.50 -7.34 8.13
CA PHE A 168 11.27 -6.16 8.52
C PHE A 168 12.77 -6.41 8.43
N ALA A 169 13.26 -7.50 9.04
CA ALA A 169 14.68 -7.82 9.04
C ALA A 169 15.21 -8.08 7.61
N LEU A 170 14.44 -8.81 6.80
CA LEU A 170 14.77 -9.06 5.40
C LEU A 170 14.87 -7.74 4.60
N LEU A 171 13.85 -6.89 4.68
CA LEU A 171 13.83 -5.62 3.95
C LEU A 171 14.94 -4.68 4.46
N PHE A 172 15.22 -4.67 5.76
CA PHE A 172 16.30 -3.87 6.32
C PHE A 172 17.65 -4.29 5.72
N VAL A 173 17.94 -5.60 5.69
CA VAL A 173 19.18 -6.11 5.08
C VAL A 173 19.26 -5.79 3.58
N MET A 174 18.14 -5.88 2.85
CA MET A 174 18.11 -5.56 1.41
C MET A 174 18.36 -4.08 1.10
N HIS A 175 17.93 -3.17 1.99
CA HIS A 175 18.03 -1.72 1.75
C HIS A 175 19.20 -1.05 2.48
N TYR A 176 19.81 -1.73 3.45
CA TYR A 176 20.97 -1.22 4.17
C TYR A 176 22.19 -1.13 3.26
N THR A 177 22.60 0.10 2.96
CA THR A 177 23.78 0.40 2.16
C THR A 177 24.73 1.26 2.99
N PRO A 178 25.84 0.71 3.52
CA PRO A 178 26.79 1.50 4.27
C PRO A 178 27.50 2.49 3.32
N CYS A 179 27.54 3.75 3.72
CA CYS A 179 28.25 4.82 3.00
C CYS A 179 29.46 5.31 3.80
N GLU A 180 30.28 6.16 3.19
CA GLU A 180 31.51 6.71 3.79
C GLU A 180 31.26 7.42 5.12
N THR A 181 30.10 8.09 5.26
CA THR A 181 29.71 8.78 6.49
C THR A 181 28.42 8.21 7.05
N LEU A 182 28.29 8.27 8.38
CA LEU A 182 27.05 7.90 9.07
C LEU A 182 25.86 8.74 8.58
N LYS A 183 26.06 10.04 8.33
CA LYS A 183 25.02 10.92 7.80
C LYS A 183 24.51 10.44 6.44
N MET A 184 25.42 10.17 5.50
CA MET A 184 25.05 9.69 4.17
C MET A 184 24.32 8.34 4.24
N THR A 185 24.78 7.45 5.13
CA THR A 185 24.11 6.16 5.38
C THR A 185 22.67 6.37 5.89
N ILE A 186 22.47 7.29 6.84
CA ILE A 186 21.15 7.64 7.36
C ILE A 186 20.28 8.25 6.26
N ASP A 187 20.81 9.17 5.45
CA ASP A 187 20.05 9.83 4.38
C ASP A 187 19.56 8.82 3.34
N VAL A 188 20.43 7.89 2.91
CA VAL A 188 20.08 6.78 2.01
C VAL A 188 19.05 5.85 2.65
N LEU A 189 19.22 5.52 3.93
CA LEU A 189 18.29 4.65 4.65
C LEU A 189 16.90 5.30 4.84
N MET A 190 16.88 6.61 5.08
CA MET A 190 15.64 7.40 5.17
C MET A 190 14.91 7.45 3.83
N PHE A 191 15.63 7.44 2.71
CA PHE A 191 15.04 7.34 1.37
C PHE A 191 14.56 5.90 1.08
N ASN A 192 15.37 4.89 1.39
CA ASN A 192 15.07 3.47 1.18
C ASN A 192 14.41 2.82 2.40
N CYS A 193 13.39 3.47 2.95
CA CYS A 193 12.86 3.15 4.27
C CYS A 193 11.68 2.16 4.27
N ASP A 194 11.51 1.36 3.21
CA ASP A 194 10.37 0.43 3.05
C ASP A 194 10.27 -0.62 4.17
N PHE A 195 11.39 -0.95 4.83
CA PHE A 195 11.40 -1.81 6.02
C PHE A 195 10.58 -1.21 7.19
N LEU A 196 10.41 0.12 7.25
CA LEU A 196 9.57 0.78 8.26
C LEU A 196 8.07 0.52 8.07
N PHE A 197 7.64 -0.32 7.12
CA PHE A 197 6.25 -0.79 7.06
C PHE A 197 5.74 -1.32 8.43
N ILE A 198 6.66 -1.86 9.25
CA ILE A 198 6.38 -2.39 10.59
C ILE A 198 5.76 -1.36 11.55
N THR A 199 5.95 -0.06 11.28
CA THR A 199 5.33 1.06 12.02
C THR A 199 3.80 1.07 11.92
N VAL A 200 3.20 0.20 11.10
CA VAL A 200 1.75 -0.07 11.05
C VAL A 200 1.21 -0.79 12.29
N ILE A 201 2.05 -1.52 13.03
CA ILE A 201 1.61 -2.37 14.14
C ILE A 201 0.80 -1.63 15.20
N PRO A 202 1.22 -0.45 15.72
CA PRO A 202 0.42 0.31 16.68
C PRO A 202 -1.00 0.61 16.17
N PHE A 203 -1.16 0.95 14.89
CA PHE A 203 -2.47 1.23 14.29
C PHE A 203 -3.36 -0.01 14.20
N ILE A 204 -2.77 -1.17 13.86
CA ILE A 204 -3.48 -2.46 13.83
C ILE A 204 -3.93 -2.86 15.24
N LEU A 205 -3.11 -2.59 16.27
CA LEU A 205 -3.46 -2.91 17.65
C LEU A 205 -4.58 -2.01 18.20
N LEU A 206 -4.62 -0.74 17.79
CA LEU A 206 -5.68 0.22 18.15
C LEU A 206 -7.00 -0.04 17.43
N TYR A 207 -6.96 -0.77 16.30
CA TYR A 207 -8.13 -1.06 15.48
C TYR A 207 -9.18 -1.90 16.20
N ASN A 208 -10.40 -1.37 16.29
CA ASN A 208 -11.53 -1.99 16.97
C ASN A 208 -12.26 -3.08 16.16
N GLY A 209 -11.97 -3.23 14.87
CA GLY A 209 -12.65 -4.19 13.99
C GLY A 209 -13.88 -3.61 13.27
N GLU A 210 -14.28 -2.38 13.61
CA GLU A 210 -15.46 -1.75 13.05
C GLU A 210 -15.10 -0.88 11.85
N ARG A 211 -16.04 -0.83 10.90
CA ARG A 211 -15.89 -0.01 9.69
C ARG A 211 -15.93 1.50 9.97
N GLY A 212 -16.62 1.92 11.03
CA GLY A 212 -16.97 3.32 11.27
C GLY A 212 -18.07 3.81 10.32
N VAL A 213 -17.99 5.09 9.92
CA VAL A 213 -19.00 5.76 9.06
C VAL A 213 -19.27 4.95 7.79
N LYS A 214 -20.54 4.65 7.51
CA LYS A 214 -20.97 3.81 6.39
C LYS A 214 -21.83 4.60 5.39
N ASN A 215 -21.19 5.46 4.59
CA ASN A 215 -21.85 6.19 3.52
C ASN A 215 -21.02 6.12 2.21
N LYS A 216 -21.56 6.67 1.11
CA LYS A 216 -20.85 6.69 -0.18
C LYS A 216 -19.53 7.46 -0.07
N PHE A 217 -19.53 8.56 0.69
CA PHE A 217 -18.35 9.36 0.95
C PHE A 217 -17.22 8.55 1.59
N SER A 218 -17.44 7.92 2.75
CA SER A 218 -16.42 7.13 3.46
C SER A 218 -15.92 5.92 2.65
N LYS A 219 -16.74 5.43 1.72
CA LYS A 219 -16.37 4.34 0.81
C LYS A 219 -15.41 4.83 -0.27
N TYR A 220 -15.67 5.98 -0.90
CA TYR A 220 -14.91 6.48 -2.04
C TYR A 220 -13.85 7.52 -1.71
N LEU A 221 -13.82 8.04 -0.47
CA LEU A 221 -12.87 9.05 -0.02
C LEU A 221 -11.43 8.71 -0.41
N PHE A 222 -10.94 7.54 0.01
CA PHE A 222 -9.59 7.10 -0.35
C PHE A 222 -9.39 6.94 -1.86
N TYR A 223 -10.38 6.36 -2.53
CA TYR A 223 -10.31 6.08 -3.96
C TYR A 223 -10.15 7.35 -4.80
N VAL A 224 -10.87 8.40 -4.43
CA VAL A 224 -10.84 9.70 -5.10
C VAL A 224 -9.65 10.54 -4.64
N PHE A 225 -9.37 10.55 -3.34
CA PHE A 225 -8.28 11.34 -2.77
C PHE A 225 -6.93 10.94 -3.37
N TYR A 226 -6.65 9.64 -3.49
CA TYR A 226 -5.31 9.17 -3.88
C TYR A 226 -4.87 9.68 -5.27
N PRO A 227 -5.64 9.53 -6.36
CA PRO A 227 -5.28 10.13 -7.64
C PRO A 227 -5.25 11.67 -7.59
N LEU A 228 -6.26 12.29 -6.98
CA LEU A 228 -6.43 13.74 -7.05
C LEU A 228 -5.32 14.51 -6.34
N HIS A 229 -4.86 14.07 -5.17
CA HIS A 229 -3.78 14.80 -4.48
C HIS A 229 -2.45 14.65 -5.22
N LEU A 230 -2.15 13.49 -5.83
CA LEU A 230 -0.94 13.30 -6.64
C LEU A 230 -0.97 14.17 -7.91
N TRP A 231 -2.09 14.17 -8.63
CA TRP A 231 -2.25 15.02 -9.82
C TRP A 231 -2.29 16.50 -9.46
N GLY A 232 -2.90 16.86 -8.34
CA GLY A 232 -2.90 18.23 -7.81
C GLY A 232 -1.49 18.71 -7.46
N LEU A 233 -0.69 17.89 -6.78
CA LEU A 233 0.71 18.20 -6.50
C LEU A 233 1.56 18.31 -7.78
N ALA A 234 1.32 17.44 -8.76
CA ALA A 234 1.98 17.53 -10.06
C ALA A 234 1.64 18.83 -10.79
N LEU A 235 0.36 19.23 -10.79
CA LEU A 235 -0.08 20.51 -11.35
C LEU A 235 0.58 21.70 -10.64
N LEU A 236 0.59 21.71 -9.31
CA LEU A 236 1.26 22.77 -8.54
C LEU A 236 2.76 22.83 -8.86
N LYS A 237 3.44 21.68 -8.92
CA LYS A 237 4.85 21.59 -9.31
C LYS A 237 5.10 22.10 -10.73
N PHE A 238 4.17 21.84 -11.66
CA PHE A 238 4.24 22.35 -13.02
C PHE A 238 4.04 23.88 -13.08
N VAL A 239 3.12 24.43 -12.30
CA VAL A 239 2.87 25.88 -12.27
C VAL A 239 4.03 26.66 -11.62
N LEU A 240 4.66 26.08 -10.59
CA LEU A 240 5.73 26.74 -9.82
C LEU A 240 7.14 26.60 -10.43
N LYS A 241 7.34 25.69 -11.38
CA LYS A 241 8.58 25.58 -12.16
C LYS A 241 8.60 26.58 -13.31
#